data_AF-A0A4R4F5Z7-F1
#
_entry.id   AF-A0A4R4F5Z7-F1
#
_cell.length_a   1.000
_cell.length_b   1.000
_cell.length_c   1.000
_cell.angle_alpha   90.00
_cell.angle_beta   90.00
_cell.angle_gamma   90.00
#
_symmetry.space_group_name_H-M   'P 1'
#
loop_
_entity.id
_entity.type
_entity.pdbx_description
1 polymer ?
#
loop_
_entity_poly.entity_id
_entity_poly.type
_entity_poly.pdbx_seq_one_letter_code
_entity_poly.pdbx_strand_id
1 'polypeptide(L)'
;MRMFRTWMLVLVALIASSSPAGAQTVQKCRAPDGTVRYQSAACAPGERVLATWDAEPDPATPVAAPSMPTRAMSTAPRRGRTAYRRAAARADVDPCRAAKERRDAVERRVGLARTYELLSALQRDVYDACR
;
A
#
# COMPACT_ATOMS: atom_id res chain seq x y z
N MET A 1 45.07 -9.68 40.77
CA MET A 1 43.68 -10.12 41.04
C MET A 1 42.65 -8.97 41.13
N ARG A 2 42.98 -7.78 41.64
CA ARG A 2 42.02 -6.64 41.71
C ARG A 2 41.61 -6.06 40.35
N MET A 3 42.53 -6.00 39.38
CA MET A 3 42.26 -5.52 38.00
C MET A 3 41.27 -6.39 37.22
N PHE A 4 41.32 -7.72 37.40
CA PHE A 4 40.39 -8.64 36.71
C PHE A 4 38.94 -8.44 37.20
N ARG A 5 38.76 -8.09 38.48
CA ARG A 5 37.44 -7.90 39.08
C ARG A 5 36.77 -6.60 38.64
N THR A 6 37.54 -5.52 38.47
CA THR A 6 37.05 -4.27 37.86
C THR A 6 36.73 -4.45 36.38
N TRP A 7 37.55 -5.21 35.64
CA TRP A 7 37.28 -5.51 34.24
C TRP A 7 36.01 -6.34 34.06
N MET A 8 35.80 -7.35 34.91
CA MET A 8 34.59 -8.17 34.89
C MET A 8 33.32 -7.36 35.22
N LEU A 9 33.39 -6.41 36.16
CA LEU A 9 32.26 -5.51 36.47
C LEU A 9 31.92 -4.57 35.31
N VAL A 10 32.93 -4.02 34.63
CA VAL A 10 32.72 -3.20 33.42
C VAL A 10 32.11 -4.03 32.29
N LEU A 11 32.56 -5.27 32.12
CA LEU A 11 32.06 -6.17 31.09
C LEU A 11 30.59 -6.56 31.35
N VAL A 12 30.21 -6.83 32.60
CA VAL A 12 28.83 -7.10 33.00
C VAL A 12 27.93 -5.87 32.81
N ALA A 13 28.43 -4.66 33.11
CA ALA A 13 27.69 -3.42 32.89
C ALA A 13 27.43 -3.15 31.39
N LEU A 14 28.38 -3.46 30.50
CA LEU A 14 28.19 -3.31 29.05
C LEU A 14 27.19 -4.31 28.46
N ILE A 15 27.15 -5.55 28.96
CA ILE A 15 26.23 -6.58 28.47
C ILE A 15 24.78 -6.24 28.86
N ALA A 16 24.56 -5.63 30.03
CA ALA A 16 23.23 -5.23 30.50
C ALA A 16 22.57 -4.10 29.66
N SER A 17 23.35 -3.37 28.86
CA SER A 17 22.84 -2.31 27.95
C SER A 17 22.43 -2.81 26.56
N SER A 18 22.47 -4.13 26.32
CA SER A 18 21.97 -4.73 25.08
C SER A 18 20.44 -4.64 25.03
N SER A 19 19.93 -3.60 24.39
CA SER A 19 18.52 -3.56 23.99
C SER A 19 18.28 -4.68 22.98
N PRO A 20 17.20 -5.47 23.12
CA PRO A 20 16.89 -6.54 22.18
C PRO A 20 16.69 -5.93 20.78
N ALA A 21 17.64 -6.22 19.89
CA ALA A 21 17.55 -5.92 18.47
C ALA A 21 16.96 -7.16 17.78
N GLY A 22 15.65 -7.15 17.56
CA GLY A 22 14.95 -8.21 16.84
C GLY A 22 13.47 -8.22 17.21
N ALA A 23 12.61 -8.21 16.19
CA ALA A 23 11.15 -8.03 16.24
C ALA A 23 10.70 -6.57 16.41
N GLN A 24 10.13 -5.97 15.35
CA GLN A 24 9.42 -4.70 15.45
C GLN A 24 8.08 -4.96 16.12
N THR A 25 8.08 -5.14 17.43
CA THR A 25 6.83 -5.30 18.16
C THR A 25 6.10 -3.96 18.22
N VAL A 26 4.79 -3.96 17.94
CA VAL A 26 3.92 -2.80 18.12
C VAL A 26 3.08 -3.03 19.36
N GLN A 27 3.10 -2.08 20.29
CA GLN A 27 2.34 -2.11 21.53
C GLN A 27 1.22 -1.08 21.48
N LYS A 28 0.03 -1.47 21.93
CA LYS A 28 -1.09 -0.56 22.20
C LYS A 28 -1.07 -0.18 23.66
N CYS A 29 -0.74 1.06 23.94
CA CYS A 29 -0.69 1.63 25.28
C CYS A 29 -1.97 2.44 25.55
N ARG A 30 -2.50 2.35 26.76
CA ARG A 30 -3.59 3.20 27.25
C ARG A 30 -3.09 4.05 28.42
N ALA A 31 -3.12 5.35 28.24
CA ALA A 31 -2.79 6.32 29.26
C ALA A 31 -3.91 6.46 30.31
N PRO A 32 -3.61 7.00 31.51
CA PRO A 32 -4.59 7.16 32.59
C PRO A 32 -5.80 8.03 32.21
N ASP A 33 -5.60 9.00 31.32
CA ASP A 33 -6.63 9.87 30.74
C ASP A 33 -7.53 9.13 29.73
N GLY A 34 -7.22 7.86 29.42
CA GLY A 34 -7.93 7.04 28.45
C GLY A 34 -7.39 7.13 27.02
N THR A 35 -6.39 7.96 26.76
CA THR A 35 -5.77 8.09 25.43
C THR A 35 -5.10 6.79 25.02
N VAL A 36 -5.32 6.34 23.79
CA VAL A 36 -4.71 5.13 23.24
C VAL A 36 -3.63 5.50 22.23
N ARG A 37 -2.45 4.91 22.38
CA ARG A 37 -1.30 5.13 21.49
C ARG A 37 -0.73 3.80 21.02
N TYR A 38 -0.20 3.79 19.81
CA TYR A 38 0.49 2.65 19.23
C TYR A 38 1.95 3.02 19.07
N GLN A 39 2.85 2.22 19.64
CA GLN A 39 4.27 2.53 19.66
C GLN A 39 5.12 1.25 19.65
N SER A 40 6.34 1.34 19.14
CA SER A 40 7.30 0.24 19.16
C SER A 40 8.15 0.19 20.43
N ALA A 41 8.22 1.31 21.17
CA ALA A 41 8.85 1.35 22.48
C ALA A 41 7.89 0.85 23.58
N ALA A 42 8.44 0.39 24.70
CA ALA A 42 7.65 0.02 25.87
C ALA A 42 6.72 1.18 26.31
N CYS A 43 5.51 0.85 26.76
CA CYS A 43 4.56 1.85 27.26
C CYS A 43 5.17 2.71 28.37
N ALA A 44 4.81 4.00 28.41
CA ALA A 44 5.39 4.92 29.38
C ALA A 44 5.00 4.53 30.83
N PRO A 45 5.77 4.93 31.85
CA PRO A 45 5.42 4.67 33.24
C PRO A 45 4.02 5.20 33.57
N GLY A 46 3.15 4.33 34.11
CA GLY A 46 1.76 4.68 34.42
C GLY A 46 0.76 4.39 33.28
N GLU A 47 1.24 4.03 32.09
CA GLU A 47 0.39 3.54 31.01
C GLU A 47 0.19 2.01 31.11
N ARG A 48 -0.95 1.53 30.64
CA ARG A 48 -1.26 0.09 30.58
C ARG A 48 -1.07 -0.44 29.16
N VAL A 49 -0.31 -1.52 29.03
CA VAL A 49 -0.26 -2.31 27.79
C VAL A 49 -1.60 -3.01 27.61
N LEU A 50 -2.28 -2.74 26.50
CA LEU A 50 -3.54 -3.40 26.13
C LEU A 50 -3.33 -4.57 25.18
N ALA A 51 -2.37 -4.47 24.26
CA ALA A 51 -2.07 -5.50 23.29
C ALA A 51 -0.65 -5.31 22.73
N THR A 52 -0.05 -6.41 22.29
CA THR A 52 1.26 -6.43 21.62
C THR A 52 1.14 -7.28 20.37
N TRP A 53 1.68 -6.79 19.26
CA TRP A 53 1.75 -7.50 17.98
C TRP A 53 3.19 -7.59 17.52
N ASP A 54 3.52 -8.67 16.84
CA ASP A 54 4.78 -8.77 16.10
C ASP A 54 4.55 -8.27 14.68
N ALA A 55 5.31 -7.24 14.25
CA ALA A 55 5.21 -6.72 12.90
C ALA A 55 6.26 -7.41 12.02
N GLU A 56 5.86 -8.51 11.39
CA GLU A 56 6.64 -9.15 10.33
C GLU A 56 6.64 -8.24 9.09
N PRO A 57 7.81 -7.76 8.62
CA PRO A 57 7.88 -6.97 7.40
C PRO A 57 7.45 -7.83 6.20
N ASP A 58 6.54 -7.30 5.37
CA ASP A 58 6.19 -7.95 4.11
C ASP A 58 7.46 -8.04 3.23
N PRO A 59 7.86 -9.21 2.71
CA PRO A 59 8.99 -9.31 1.82
C PRO A 59 8.79 -8.39 0.62
N ALA A 60 9.77 -7.51 0.37
CA ALA A 60 9.76 -6.65 -0.79
C ALA A 60 9.79 -7.50 -2.06
N THR A 61 8.63 -7.76 -2.67
CA THR A 61 8.57 -8.36 -3.99
C THR A 61 9.08 -7.35 -5.00
N PRO A 62 10.15 -7.64 -5.77
CA PRO A 62 10.57 -6.76 -6.83
C PRO A 62 9.43 -6.63 -7.84
N VAL A 63 8.78 -5.47 -7.86
CA VAL A 63 7.77 -5.16 -8.86
C VAL A 63 8.50 -5.02 -10.18
N ALA A 64 8.36 -6.01 -11.07
CA ALA A 64 8.88 -5.92 -12.43
C ALA A 64 8.33 -4.63 -13.06
N ALA A 65 9.24 -3.75 -13.51
CA ALA A 65 8.85 -2.52 -14.16
C ALA A 65 7.92 -2.84 -15.34
N PRO A 66 6.81 -2.11 -15.51
CA PRO A 66 5.90 -2.35 -16.62
C PRO A 66 6.68 -2.21 -17.93
N SER A 67 6.78 -3.32 -18.67
CA SER A 67 7.42 -3.32 -19.98
C SER A 67 6.60 -2.46 -20.91
N MET A 68 7.09 -1.26 -21.25
CA MET A 68 6.43 -0.44 -22.26
C MET A 68 6.37 -1.24 -23.57
N PRO A 69 5.19 -1.39 -24.19
CA PRO A 69 5.10 -2.09 -25.46
C PRO A 69 5.82 -1.26 -26.52
N THR A 70 6.97 -1.75 -27.00
CA THR A 70 7.59 -1.28 -28.22
C THR A 70 6.61 -1.54 -29.36
N ARG A 71 6.02 -0.46 -29.87
CA ARG A 71 5.07 -0.48 -30.97
C ARG A 71 5.80 -0.96 -32.23
N ALA A 72 5.78 -2.26 -32.48
CA ALA A 72 6.24 -2.81 -33.74
C ALA A 72 5.34 -2.26 -34.86
N MET A 73 5.92 -1.41 -35.72
CA MET A 73 5.26 -0.87 -36.89
C MET A 73 5.16 -1.99 -37.94
N SER A 74 4.10 -2.79 -37.88
CA SER A 74 3.81 -3.80 -38.90
C SER A 74 3.17 -3.14 -40.12
N THR A 75 3.98 -2.81 -41.11
CA THR A 75 3.51 -2.40 -42.44
C THR A 75 3.11 -3.65 -43.23
N ALA A 76 1.83 -4.03 -43.17
CA ALA A 76 1.27 -5.06 -44.05
C ALA A 76 -0.08 -4.59 -44.61
N PRO A 77 -0.25 -4.48 -45.95
CA PRO A 77 -1.50 -4.02 -46.53
C PRO A 77 -2.48 -5.19 -46.61
N ARG A 78 -3.52 -5.17 -45.77
CA ARG A 78 -4.68 -6.07 -45.91
C ARG A 78 -5.89 -5.28 -46.42
N ARG A 79 -5.98 -5.18 -47.75
CA ARG A 79 -7.24 -4.92 -48.46
C ARG A 79 -8.20 -6.06 -48.10
N GLY A 80 -9.34 -5.75 -47.49
CA GLY A 80 -10.34 -6.74 -47.07
C GLY A 80 -10.98 -6.52 -45.69
N ARG A 81 -10.54 -5.51 -44.92
CA ARG A 81 -11.03 -5.26 -43.54
C ARG A 81 -12.08 -4.17 -43.40
N THR A 82 -12.58 -3.61 -44.49
CA THR A 82 -13.46 -2.42 -44.44
C THR A 82 -14.93 -2.76 -44.17
N ALA A 83 -15.39 -3.95 -44.58
CA ALA A 83 -16.79 -4.36 -44.37
C ALA A 83 -17.06 -4.81 -42.93
N TYR A 84 -16.15 -5.56 -42.30
CA TYR A 84 -16.34 -6.09 -40.94
C TYR A 84 -16.23 -5.01 -39.84
N ARG A 85 -15.47 -3.93 -40.08
CA ARG A 85 -15.33 -2.83 -39.10
C ARG A 85 -16.57 -1.95 -38.99
N ARG A 86 -17.40 -1.84 -40.03
CA ARG A 86 -18.65 -1.06 -39.96
C ARG A 86 -19.77 -1.78 -39.20
N ALA A 87 -19.72 -3.11 -39.11
CA ALA A 87 -20.62 -3.90 -38.28
C ALA A 87 -20.24 -3.81 -36.79
N ALA A 88 -18.94 -3.88 -36.46
CA ALA A 88 -18.45 -3.78 -35.08
C ALA A 88 -18.52 -2.36 -34.48
N ALA A 89 -18.51 -1.30 -35.30
CA ALA A 89 -18.69 0.08 -34.83
C ALA A 89 -20.14 0.41 -34.42
N ARG A 90 -21.09 -0.47 -34.76
CA ARG A 90 -22.50 -0.40 -34.32
C ARG A 90 -22.84 -1.41 -33.23
N ALA A 91 -21.86 -2.19 -32.77
CA ALA A 91 -22.01 -2.95 -31.53
C ALA A 91 -21.95 -1.95 -30.38
N ASP A 92 -23.13 -1.42 -30.07
CA ASP A 92 -23.59 -0.85 -28.82
C ASP A 92 -22.47 -0.24 -27.94
N VAL A 93 -22.46 1.08 -27.82
CA VAL A 93 -21.59 1.75 -26.86
C VAL A 93 -22.08 1.34 -25.48
N ASP A 94 -21.52 0.24 -24.96
CA ASP A 94 -21.82 -0.26 -23.63
C ASP A 94 -21.65 0.89 -22.62
N PRO A 95 -22.75 1.42 -22.06
CA PRO A 95 -22.71 2.58 -21.17
C PRO A 95 -21.89 2.26 -19.92
N CYS A 96 -21.89 1.00 -19.49
CA CYS A 96 -21.10 0.51 -18.38
C CYS A 96 -19.59 0.62 -18.69
N ARG A 97 -19.17 0.17 -19.87
CA ARG A 97 -17.77 0.32 -20.34
C ARG A 97 -17.37 1.78 -20.41
N ALA A 98 -18.21 2.64 -21.00
CA ALA A 98 -17.92 4.07 -21.12
C ALA A 98 -17.81 4.75 -19.74
N ALA A 99 -18.64 4.36 -18.77
CA ALA A 99 -18.55 4.88 -17.40
C ALA A 99 -17.25 4.45 -16.69
N LYS A 100 -16.83 3.18 -16.84
CA LYS A 100 -15.56 2.69 -16.29
C LYS A 100 -14.36 3.42 -16.87
N GLU A 101 -14.33 3.61 -18.19
CA GLU A 101 -13.25 4.36 -18.87
C GLU A 101 -13.17 5.82 -18.38
N ARG A 102 -14.32 6.46 -18.12
CA ARG A 102 -14.37 7.81 -17.54
C ARG A 102 -13.80 7.84 -16.12
N ARG A 103 -14.20 6.91 -15.25
CA ARG A 103 -13.63 6.79 -13.90
C ARG A 103 -12.11 6.70 -13.95
N ASP A 104 -11.59 5.77 -14.76
CA ASP A 104 -10.15 5.53 -14.85
C ASP A 104 -9.39 6.74 -15.44
N ALA A 105 -10.01 7.49 -16.35
CA ALA A 105 -9.44 8.73 -16.88
C ALA A 105 -9.41 9.85 -15.83
N VAL A 106 -10.48 10.02 -15.05
CA VAL A 106 -10.54 11.03 -13.97
C VAL A 106 -9.53 10.68 -12.88
N GLU A 107 -9.53 9.44 -12.40
CA GLU A 107 -8.59 8.98 -11.38
C GLU A 107 -7.12 9.15 -11.77
N ARG A 108 -6.77 8.88 -13.03
CA ARG A 108 -5.42 9.14 -13.55
C ARG A 108 -5.09 10.63 -13.58
N ARG A 109 -6.06 11.48 -13.92
CA ARG A 109 -5.85 12.94 -13.99
C ARG A 109 -5.63 13.56 -12.62
N VAL A 110 -6.41 13.16 -11.60
CA VAL A 110 -6.26 13.70 -10.23
C VAL A 110 -5.07 13.09 -9.47
N GLY A 111 -4.62 11.88 -9.82
CA GLY A 111 -3.44 11.26 -9.21
C GLY A 111 -3.59 11.12 -7.70
N LEU A 112 -2.69 11.74 -6.92
CA LEU A 112 -2.71 11.69 -5.45
C LEU A 112 -3.76 12.61 -4.81
N ALA A 113 -4.35 13.54 -5.57
CA ALA A 113 -5.38 14.47 -5.06
C ALA A 113 -6.79 13.85 -5.04
N ARG A 114 -6.89 12.52 -4.91
CA ARG A 114 -8.18 11.81 -4.84
C ARG A 114 -8.80 12.02 -3.46
N THR A 115 -10.00 12.58 -3.42
CA THR A 115 -10.81 12.68 -2.20
C THR A 115 -11.85 11.57 -2.16
N TYR A 116 -12.34 11.25 -0.96
CA TYR A 116 -13.42 10.27 -0.79
C TYR A 116 -14.67 10.62 -1.60
N GLU A 117 -15.09 11.89 -1.56
CA GLU A 117 -16.28 12.37 -2.28
C GLU A 117 -16.17 12.14 -3.79
N LEU A 118 -14.99 12.41 -4.36
CA LEU A 118 -14.73 12.19 -5.79
C LEU A 118 -14.86 10.70 -6.15
N LEU A 119 -14.22 9.82 -5.38
CA LEU A 119 -14.26 8.38 -5.64
C LEU A 119 -15.67 7.80 -5.47
N SER A 120 -16.40 8.26 -4.44
CA SER A 120 -17.78 7.86 -4.18
C SER A 120 -18.73 8.29 -5.31
N ALA A 121 -18.59 9.52 -5.83
CA ALA A 121 -19.36 9.99 -6.99
C ALA A 121 -19.08 9.13 -8.23
N LEU A 122 -17.81 8.92 -8.58
CA LEU A 122 -17.45 8.11 -9.75
C LEU A 122 -17.93 6.66 -9.64
N GLN A 123 -17.90 6.07 -8.43
CA GLN A 123 -18.37 4.70 -8.23
C GLN A 123 -19.90 4.58 -8.34
N ARG A 124 -20.65 5.59 -7.88
CA ARG A 124 -22.11 5.67 -8.08
C ARG A 124 -22.45 5.77 -9.57
N ASP A 125 -21.75 6.63 -10.31
CA ASP A 125 -21.95 6.78 -11.76
C ASP A 125 -21.71 5.46 -12.52
N VAL A 126 -20.68 4.70 -12.12
CA VAL A 126 -20.42 3.36 -12.70
C VAL A 126 -21.52 2.38 -12.32
N TYR A 127 -21.96 2.37 -11.06
CA TYR A 127 -23.04 1.49 -10.62
C TYR A 127 -24.33 1.75 -11.39
N ASP A 128 -24.72 3.01 -11.53
CA ASP A 128 -25.95 3.41 -12.25
C ASP A 128 -25.88 3.07 -13.74
N ALA A 129 -24.70 3.12 -14.35
CA ALA A 129 -24.49 2.77 -15.75
C ALA A 129 -24.39 1.26 -16.01
N CYS A 130 -24.13 0.45 -14.98
CA CYS A 130 -23.88 -0.99 -15.11
C CYS A 130 -24.98 -1.89 -14.53
N ARG A 131 -26.01 -1.31 -13.91
CA ARG A 131 -27.15 -2.02 -13.32
C ARG A 131 -28.23 -2.38 -14.33
#